data_AF-A0A2E9VEZ6-F1
#
_entry.id   AF-A0A2E9VEZ6-F1
#
_cell.length_a   1.000
_cell.length_b   1.000
_cell.length_c   1.000
_cell.angle_alpha   90.00
_cell.angle_beta   90.00
_cell.angle_gamma   90.00
#
_symmetry.space_group_name_H-M   'P 1'
#
loop_
_entity.id
_entity.type
_entity.pdbx_description
1 polymer ?
#
loop_
_entity_poly.entity_id
_entity_poly.type
_entity_poly.pdbx_seq_one_letter_code
_entity_poly.pdbx_strand_id
1 'polypeptide(L)'
;MTQFTPTKLEELNTFQLFKHYAALQHSLPLLTSESKELVQAEMEICANLRSTKIDSIHYVWTDNESKVEVAKQEQKLLADARKHHESQIKNIKSLLEHLRCTVLRDEKTLKGKNYSFTFSPLKEKTLELNSNVEDWTEQERSIFCIEETILTTKKTLIKSIDGSLIEEITDPIKETTKVIPNVEAIRKAYDNGQPLPRGVKLVQKYKIYRKRILRGNVDALPSLHSKKVLSKEFTNSSEECEGSEAFDEVSSTSS
;
A
#
# COMPACT_ATOMS: atom_id res chain seq x y z
N MET A 1 47.97 37.04 31.06
CA MET A 1 47.29 37.11 29.75
C MET A 1 47.55 35.78 29.06
N THR A 2 46.52 35.03 28.68
CA THR A 2 46.64 33.66 28.13
C THR A 2 46.34 33.56 26.63
N GLN A 3 45.98 34.66 25.98
CA GLN A 3 45.69 34.74 24.55
C GLN A 3 46.30 36.00 23.94
N PHE A 4 46.78 35.88 22.70
CA PHE A 4 47.35 36.95 21.90
C PHE A 4 46.27 37.79 21.21
N THR A 5 45.14 37.17 20.83
CA THR A 5 44.00 37.88 20.25
C THR A 5 42.84 38.07 21.25
N PRO A 6 42.05 39.16 21.14
CA PRO A 6 40.92 39.42 22.04
C PRO A 6 39.65 38.60 21.71
N THR A 7 39.75 37.59 20.84
CA THR A 7 38.58 36.81 20.38
C THR A 7 38.23 35.68 21.35
N LYS A 8 36.95 35.55 21.68
CA LYS A 8 36.44 34.41 22.44
C LYS A 8 36.34 33.17 21.54
N LEU A 9 37.30 32.26 21.67
CA LEU A 9 37.39 31.06 20.82
C LEU A 9 36.17 30.12 20.92
N GLU A 10 35.53 30.03 22.08
CA GLU A 10 34.42 29.10 22.32
C GLU A 10 33.14 29.46 21.53
N GLU A 11 32.90 30.76 21.33
CA GLU A 11 31.71 31.30 20.64
C GLU A 11 31.83 31.18 19.10
N LEU A 12 33.02 30.85 18.57
CA LEU A 12 33.26 30.79 17.12
C LEU A 12 32.65 29.52 16.50
N ASN A 13 32.05 29.67 15.32
CA ASN A 13 31.60 28.53 14.51
C ASN A 13 32.82 27.73 13.97
N THR A 14 32.65 26.45 13.62
CA THR A 14 33.69 25.57 13.05
C THR A 14 34.47 26.27 11.94
N PHE A 15 33.79 26.88 10.95
CA PHE A 15 34.46 27.62 9.88
C PHE A 15 35.28 28.82 10.35
N GLN A 16 34.79 29.54 11.37
CA GLN A 16 35.49 30.69 11.93
C GLN A 16 36.74 30.25 12.71
N LEU A 17 36.69 29.12 13.43
CA LEU A 17 37.84 28.52 14.09
C LEU A 17 38.92 28.09 13.08
N PHE A 18 38.53 27.47 11.96
CA PHE A 18 39.50 27.13 10.90
C PHE A 18 40.16 28.37 10.29
N LYS A 19 39.40 29.44 10.06
CA LYS A 19 39.94 30.72 9.56
C LYS A 19 40.88 31.38 10.57
N HIS A 20 40.51 31.37 11.85
CA HIS A 20 41.31 31.95 12.94
C HIS A 20 42.63 31.18 13.11
N TYR A 21 42.59 29.84 13.12
CA TYR A 21 43.79 29.01 13.14
C TYR A 21 44.74 29.31 11.95
N ALA A 22 44.20 29.43 10.74
CA ALA A 22 44.99 29.79 9.56
C ALA A 22 45.61 31.20 9.69
N ALA A 23 44.85 32.18 10.19
CA ALA A 23 45.35 33.53 10.43
C ALA A 23 46.49 33.55 11.46
N LEU A 24 46.37 32.81 12.57
CA LEU A 24 47.43 32.66 13.56
C LEU A 24 48.69 32.02 12.94
N GLN A 25 48.52 30.94 12.17
CA GLN A 25 49.62 30.25 11.50
C GLN A 25 50.37 31.15 10.51
N HIS A 26 49.65 31.99 9.75
CA HIS A 26 50.24 32.95 8.82
C HIS A 26 50.96 34.11 9.52
N SER A 27 50.53 34.49 10.73
CA SER A 27 51.14 35.57 11.52
C SER A 27 52.40 35.14 12.28
N LEU A 28 52.57 33.84 12.54
CA LEU A 28 53.68 33.24 13.29
C LEU A 28 55.11 33.69 12.87
N PRO A 29 55.47 33.78 11.56
CA PRO A 29 56.83 34.18 11.16
C PRO A 29 57.16 35.65 11.42
N LEU A 30 56.16 36.51 11.63
CA LEU A 30 56.33 37.97 11.78
C LEU A 30 56.49 38.41 13.24
N LEU A 31 56.43 37.46 14.19
CA LEU A 31 56.32 37.71 15.62
C LEU A 31 57.65 37.58 16.38
N THR A 32 57.77 38.27 17.53
CA THR A 32 58.91 38.15 18.45
C THR A 32 58.86 36.82 19.20
N SER A 33 60.00 36.34 19.73
CA SER A 33 60.08 35.00 20.35
C SER A 33 59.08 34.80 21.50
N GLU A 34 58.84 35.83 22.32
CA GLU A 34 57.88 35.79 23.43
C GLU A 34 56.42 35.73 22.94
N SER A 35 56.07 36.47 21.88
CA SER A 35 54.73 36.42 21.29
C SER A 35 54.46 35.13 20.50
N LYS A 36 55.50 34.43 20.03
CA LYS A 36 55.36 33.12 19.37
C LYS A 36 54.85 32.05 20.32
N GLU A 37 55.32 32.03 21.57
CA GLU A 37 54.88 31.06 22.58
C GLU A 37 53.39 31.24 22.91
N LEU A 38 52.93 32.49 23.04
CA LEU A 38 51.51 32.80 23.28
C LEU A 38 50.62 32.41 22.10
N VAL A 39 51.05 32.65 20.86
CA VAL A 39 50.29 32.25 19.67
C VAL A 39 50.25 30.73 19.51
N GLN A 40 51.33 30.01 19.84
CA GLN A 40 51.35 28.55 19.83
C GLN A 40 50.35 27.96 20.83
N ALA A 41 50.31 28.48 22.06
CA ALA A 41 49.33 28.07 23.07
C ALA A 41 47.88 28.34 22.62
N GLU A 42 47.63 29.49 21.99
CA GLU A 42 46.31 29.82 21.43
C GLU A 42 45.93 28.89 20.25
N MET A 43 46.90 28.54 19.40
CA MET A 43 46.70 27.59 18.30
C MET A 43 46.35 26.18 18.80
N GLU A 44 46.96 25.71 19.88
CA GLU A 44 46.62 24.42 20.50
C GLU A 44 45.18 24.39 21.04
N ILE A 45 44.77 25.45 21.75
CA ILE A 45 43.38 25.60 22.23
C ILE A 45 42.40 25.62 21.04
N CYS A 46 42.72 26.37 20.00
CA CYS A 46 41.91 26.43 18.78
C CYS A 46 41.86 25.08 18.05
N ALA A 47 42.95 24.32 18.02
CA ALA A 47 42.97 22.96 17.46
C ALA A 47 42.06 22.00 18.23
N ASN A 48 42.10 22.03 19.57
CA ASN A 48 41.24 21.21 20.43
C ASN A 48 39.75 21.56 20.28
N LEU A 49 39.42 22.85 20.17
CA LEU A 49 38.05 23.28 19.93
C LEU A 49 37.55 22.85 18.54
N ARG A 50 38.41 22.91 17.52
CA ARG A 50 38.08 22.42 16.18
C ARG A 50 37.80 20.92 16.18
N SER A 51 38.68 20.10 16.77
CA SER A 51 38.47 18.65 16.84
C SER A 51 37.17 18.31 17.57
N THR A 52 36.92 18.94 18.72
CA THR A 52 35.68 18.75 19.48
C THR A 52 34.42 19.08 18.66
N LYS A 53 34.45 20.16 17.86
CA LYS A 53 33.33 20.51 16.99
C LYS A 53 33.17 19.59 15.77
N ILE A 54 34.25 18.97 15.30
CA ILE A 54 34.19 17.94 14.27
C ILE A 54 33.58 16.66 14.84
N ASP A 55 33.98 16.26 16.05
CA ASP A 55 33.42 15.10 16.74
C ASP A 55 31.93 15.29 17.02
N SER A 56 31.51 16.49 17.43
CA SER A 56 30.07 16.77 17.63
C SER A 56 29.26 16.67 16.35
N ILE A 57 29.80 17.07 15.19
CA ILE A 57 29.16 16.86 13.89
C ILE A 57 29.00 15.36 13.62
N HIS A 58 30.03 14.56 13.87
CA HIS A 58 29.96 13.12 13.70
C HIS A 58 28.89 12.49 14.60
N TYR A 59 28.85 12.84 15.89
CA TYR A 59 27.84 12.32 16.81
C TYR A 59 26.42 12.67 16.37
N VAL A 60 26.17 13.92 15.95
CA VAL A 60 24.86 14.34 15.45
C VAL A 60 24.50 13.62 14.15
N TRP A 61 25.47 13.39 13.27
CA TRP A 61 25.26 12.62 12.04
C TRP A 61 24.81 11.19 12.35
N THR A 62 25.60 10.46 13.14
CA THR A 62 25.32 9.06 13.48
C THR A 62 24.02 8.90 14.25
N ASP A 63 23.71 9.81 15.18
CA ASP A 63 22.44 9.82 15.89
C ASP A 63 21.25 9.99 14.93
N ASN A 64 21.35 10.92 13.97
CA ASN A 64 20.30 11.11 12.97
C ASN A 64 20.16 9.90 12.03
N GLU A 65 21.26 9.28 11.58
CA GLU A 65 21.19 8.03 10.81
C GLU A 65 20.46 6.92 11.59
N SER A 66 20.77 6.77 12.88
CA SER A 66 20.10 5.78 13.73
C SER A 66 18.60 6.05 13.87
N LYS A 67 18.20 7.32 14.00
CA LYS A 67 16.80 7.74 14.10
C LYS A 67 16.03 7.50 12.80
N VAL A 68 16.65 7.74 11.64
CA VAL A 68 16.04 7.41 10.34
C VAL A 68 15.78 5.90 10.24
N GLU A 69 16.68 5.08 10.78
CA GLU A 69 16.59 3.63 10.69
C GLU A 69 15.48 3.09 11.60
N VAL A 70 15.34 3.66 12.81
CA VAL A 70 14.21 3.39 13.70
C VAL A 70 12.89 3.80 13.03
N ALA A 71 12.82 4.98 12.43
CA ALA A 71 11.61 5.46 11.75
C ALA A 71 11.18 4.52 10.60
N LYS A 72 12.13 4.00 9.83
CA LYS A 72 11.86 2.99 8.78
C LYS A 72 11.28 1.70 9.36
N GLN A 73 11.75 1.26 10.54
CA GLN A 73 11.22 0.06 11.20
C GLN A 73 9.80 0.30 11.71
N GLU A 74 9.53 1.43 12.35
CA GLU A 74 8.19 1.81 12.80
C GLU A 74 7.20 1.92 11.64
N GLN A 75 7.62 2.47 10.50
CA GLN A 75 6.81 2.54 9.30
C GLN A 75 6.38 1.15 8.81
N LYS A 76 7.25 0.15 8.88
CA LYS A 76 6.92 -1.24 8.55
C LYS A 76 5.87 -1.81 9.51
N LEU A 77 6.06 -1.62 10.82
CA LEU A 77 5.10 -2.06 11.83
C LEU A 77 3.71 -1.43 11.63
N LEU A 78 3.67 -0.13 11.32
CA LEU A 78 2.43 0.58 11.01
C LEU A 78 1.78 0.05 9.72
N ALA A 79 2.58 -0.25 8.69
CA ALA A 79 2.07 -0.84 7.46
C ALA A 79 1.45 -2.22 7.70
N ASP A 80 2.07 -3.05 8.54
CA ASP A 80 1.57 -4.38 8.87
C ASP A 80 0.30 -4.31 9.74
N ALA A 81 0.27 -3.42 10.73
CA ALA A 81 -0.94 -3.17 11.53
C ALA A 81 -2.10 -2.66 10.64
N ARG A 82 -1.80 -1.78 9.69
CA ARG A 82 -2.77 -1.31 8.70
C ARG A 82 -3.31 -2.47 7.85
N LYS A 83 -2.44 -3.29 7.27
CA LYS A 83 -2.84 -4.48 6.48
C LYS A 83 -3.70 -5.44 7.31
N HIS A 84 -3.33 -5.66 8.57
CA HIS A 84 -4.11 -6.48 9.49
C HIS A 84 -5.53 -5.93 9.67
N HIS A 85 -5.68 -4.65 9.97
CA HIS A 85 -7.01 -4.04 10.14
C HIS A 85 -7.81 -3.96 8.83
N GLU A 86 -7.17 -3.72 7.69
CA GLU A 86 -7.82 -3.80 6.38
C GLU A 86 -8.35 -5.21 6.10
N SER A 87 -7.58 -6.26 6.43
CA SER A 87 -8.03 -7.65 6.35
C SER A 87 -9.21 -7.94 7.29
N GLN A 88 -9.17 -7.45 8.54
CA GLN A 88 -10.30 -7.61 9.46
C GLN A 88 -11.57 -6.94 8.95
N ILE A 89 -11.46 -5.74 8.38
CA ILE A 89 -12.61 -5.05 7.76
C ILE A 89 -13.16 -5.88 6.59
N LYS A 90 -12.29 -6.47 5.76
CA LYS A 90 -12.69 -7.34 4.66
C LYS A 90 -13.45 -8.57 5.17
N ASN A 91 -12.95 -9.23 6.21
CA ASN A 91 -13.59 -10.40 6.82
C ASN A 91 -14.96 -10.06 7.43
N ILE A 92 -15.09 -8.90 8.08
CA ILE A 92 -16.37 -8.45 8.62
C ILE A 92 -17.37 -8.16 7.50
N LYS A 93 -16.92 -7.56 6.39
CA LYS A 93 -17.78 -7.32 5.22
C LYS A 93 -18.25 -8.63 4.58
N SER A 94 -17.36 -9.61 4.40
CA SER A 94 -17.75 -10.91 3.85
C SER A 94 -18.72 -11.64 4.76
N LEU A 95 -18.54 -11.55 6.09
CA LEU A 95 -19.51 -12.08 7.05
C LEU A 95 -20.88 -11.39 6.91
N LEU A 96 -20.92 -10.07 6.77
CA LEU A 96 -22.17 -9.32 6.57
C LEU A 96 -22.85 -9.68 5.24
N GLU A 97 -22.08 -9.90 4.18
CA GLU A 97 -22.59 -10.39 2.89
C GLU A 97 -23.17 -11.80 3.04
N HIS A 98 -22.47 -12.69 3.73
CA HIS A 98 -22.95 -14.04 4.02
C HIS A 98 -24.26 -14.02 4.82
N LEU A 99 -24.35 -13.20 5.88
CA LEU A 99 -25.57 -12.99 6.66
C LEU A 99 -26.72 -12.43 5.81
N ARG A 100 -26.42 -11.58 4.83
CA ARG A 100 -27.43 -11.07 3.89
C ARG A 100 -27.98 -12.16 2.99
N CYS A 101 -27.14 -13.08 2.52
CA CYS A 101 -27.54 -14.18 1.64
C CYS A 101 -28.30 -15.27 2.40
N THR A 102 -27.93 -15.56 3.65
CA THR A 102 -28.50 -16.64 4.46
C THR A 102 -29.76 -16.23 5.21
N VAL A 103 -29.71 -15.12 5.95
CA VAL A 103 -30.74 -14.73 6.93
C VAL A 103 -31.77 -13.75 6.34
N LEU A 104 -31.32 -12.78 5.57
CA LEU A 104 -32.14 -11.65 5.13
C LEU A 104 -32.58 -11.77 3.68
N ARG A 105 -33.28 -12.85 3.27
CA ARG A 105 -33.67 -13.04 1.86
C ARG A 105 -34.46 -11.84 1.32
N ASP A 106 -35.50 -11.42 2.04
CA ASP A 106 -36.43 -10.37 1.57
C ASP A 106 -36.13 -8.97 2.12
N GLU A 107 -35.49 -8.89 3.30
CA GLU A 107 -35.21 -7.61 3.95
C GLU A 107 -33.90 -6.98 3.45
N LYS A 108 -33.88 -5.64 3.35
CA LYS A 108 -32.69 -4.89 2.90
C LYS A 108 -31.80 -4.42 4.05
N THR A 109 -32.24 -4.55 5.30
CA THR A 109 -31.56 -3.96 6.45
C THR A 109 -31.43 -4.95 7.60
N LEU A 110 -30.20 -5.19 8.04
CA LEU A 110 -29.90 -5.89 9.28
C LEU A 110 -29.91 -4.90 10.45
N LYS A 111 -30.72 -5.13 11.47
CA LYS A 111 -30.80 -4.26 12.66
C LYS A 111 -30.23 -4.97 13.88
N GLY A 112 -29.23 -4.37 14.50
CA GLY A 112 -28.76 -4.74 15.84
C GLY A 112 -29.32 -3.79 16.91
N LYS A 113 -28.82 -3.91 18.15
CA LYS A 113 -29.25 -3.07 19.29
C LYS A 113 -28.94 -1.58 19.07
N ASN A 114 -27.71 -1.27 18.63
CA ASN A 114 -27.20 0.11 18.53
C ASN A 114 -26.87 0.52 17.08
N TYR A 115 -26.83 -0.41 16.15
CA TYR A 115 -26.42 -0.17 14.76
C TYR A 115 -27.32 -0.93 13.80
N SER A 116 -27.53 -0.36 12.62
CA SER A 116 -28.21 -1.01 11.50
C SER A 116 -27.31 -0.98 10.26
N PHE A 117 -27.33 -2.07 9.50
CA PHE A 117 -26.62 -2.21 8.23
C PHE A 117 -27.63 -2.32 7.09
N THR A 118 -27.54 -1.44 6.11
CA THR A 118 -28.39 -1.49 4.91
C THR A 118 -27.56 -1.99 3.73
N PHE A 119 -28.09 -2.98 3.02
CA PHE A 119 -27.48 -3.60 1.87
C PHE A 119 -28.12 -3.06 0.60
N SER A 120 -27.30 -2.47 -0.27
CA SER A 120 -27.73 -2.02 -1.61
C SER A 120 -27.03 -2.88 -2.65
N PRO A 121 -27.75 -3.60 -3.53
CA PRO A 121 -27.11 -4.35 -4.60
C PRO A 121 -26.31 -3.41 -5.50
N LEU A 122 -25.12 -3.83 -5.92
CA LEU A 122 -24.40 -3.16 -7.00
C LEU A 122 -25.13 -3.40 -8.33
N LYS A 123 -25.11 -2.41 -9.23
CA LYS A 123 -25.75 -2.51 -10.54
C LYS A 123 -25.16 -3.65 -11.38
N GLU A 124 -23.86 -3.88 -11.22
CA GLU A 124 -23.13 -4.89 -11.96
C GLU A 124 -22.80 -6.09 -11.08
N LYS A 125 -23.13 -7.29 -11.59
CA LYS A 125 -22.68 -8.55 -10.99
C LYS A 125 -21.18 -8.69 -11.20
N THR A 126 -20.50 -9.13 -10.15
CA THR A 126 -19.05 -9.37 -10.19
C THR A 126 -18.80 -10.79 -10.64
N LEU A 127 -17.86 -10.95 -11.57
CA LEU A 127 -17.41 -12.26 -12.04
C LEU A 127 -16.40 -12.82 -11.04
N GLU A 128 -16.65 -14.02 -10.52
CA GLU A 128 -15.69 -14.78 -9.72
C GLU A 128 -15.29 -16.02 -10.52
N LEU A 129 -14.00 -16.08 -10.85
CA LEU A 129 -13.37 -17.15 -11.62
C LEU A 129 -12.62 -18.05 -10.66
N ASN A 130 -13.06 -19.29 -10.53
CA ASN A 130 -12.41 -20.33 -9.72
C ASN A 130 -11.62 -21.33 -10.56
N SER A 131 -11.63 -21.18 -11.89
CA SER A 131 -10.94 -22.03 -12.88
C SER A 131 -9.98 -21.22 -13.74
N ASN A 132 -8.91 -21.86 -14.24
CA ASN A 132 -8.08 -21.24 -15.27
C ASN A 132 -8.83 -21.24 -16.61
N VAL A 133 -8.63 -20.20 -17.41
CA VAL A 133 -9.22 -20.04 -18.76
C VAL A 133 -8.71 -21.14 -19.70
N GLU A 134 -7.51 -21.64 -19.42
CA GLU A 134 -6.88 -22.77 -20.12
C GLU A 134 -7.52 -24.13 -19.82
N ASP A 135 -8.48 -24.21 -18.88
CA ASP A 135 -9.21 -25.45 -18.60
C ASP A 135 -10.56 -25.49 -19.34
N TRP A 136 -10.95 -24.41 -20.01
CA TRP A 136 -12.21 -24.32 -20.75
C TRP A 136 -12.11 -25.04 -22.10
N THR A 137 -13.24 -25.58 -22.56
CA THR A 137 -13.34 -26.20 -23.89
C THR A 137 -13.11 -25.16 -24.99
N GLU A 138 -12.65 -25.61 -26.16
CA GLU A 138 -12.39 -24.73 -27.30
C GLU A 138 -13.63 -23.92 -27.73
N GLN A 139 -14.82 -24.52 -27.60
CA GLN A 139 -16.10 -23.86 -27.84
C GLN A 139 -16.40 -22.76 -26.81
N GLU A 140 -16.19 -23.04 -25.52
CA GLU A 140 -16.36 -22.05 -24.45
C GLU A 140 -15.35 -20.90 -24.59
N ARG A 141 -14.10 -21.18 -24.99
CA ARG A 141 -13.10 -20.12 -25.22
C ARG A 141 -13.47 -19.23 -26.40
N SER A 142 -13.98 -19.80 -27.48
CA SER A 142 -14.40 -19.01 -28.64
C SER A 142 -15.56 -18.06 -28.32
N ILE A 143 -16.46 -18.47 -27.42
CA ILE A 143 -17.64 -17.67 -27.05
C ILE A 143 -17.32 -16.67 -25.93
N PHE A 144 -16.53 -17.08 -24.94
CA PHE A 144 -16.35 -16.36 -23.68
C PHE A 144 -14.97 -15.75 -23.46
N CYS A 145 -14.01 -15.91 -24.38
CA CYS A 145 -12.70 -15.27 -24.28
C CYS A 145 -12.50 -14.20 -25.35
N ILE A 146 -11.61 -13.26 -25.06
CA ILE A 146 -11.10 -12.25 -25.98
C ILE A 146 -9.57 -12.31 -25.98
N GLU A 147 -8.99 -12.00 -27.12
CA GLU A 147 -7.54 -11.88 -27.27
C GLU A 147 -7.15 -10.40 -27.13
N GLU A 148 -6.38 -10.10 -26.10
CA GLU A 148 -5.76 -8.80 -25.89
C GLU A 148 -4.34 -8.83 -26.47
N THR A 149 -4.14 -8.13 -27.59
CA THR A 149 -2.83 -7.94 -28.21
C THR A 149 -2.25 -6.60 -27.82
N ILE A 150 -1.17 -6.61 -27.02
CA ILE A 150 -0.46 -5.39 -26.61
C ILE A 150 0.72 -5.17 -27.56
N LEU A 151 0.66 -4.07 -28.32
CA LEU A 151 1.73 -3.63 -29.21
C LEU A 151 2.54 -2.51 -28.55
N THR A 152 3.81 -2.78 -28.25
CA THR A 152 4.73 -1.75 -27.77
C THR A 152 5.57 -1.23 -28.93
N THR A 153 5.33 0.01 -29.35
CA THR A 153 6.09 0.66 -30.44
C THR A 153 7.19 1.57 -29.90
N LYS A 154 8.38 1.53 -30.53
CA LYS A 154 9.44 2.51 -30.30
C LYS A 154 9.30 3.60 -31.33
N LYS A 155 9.10 4.84 -30.89
CA LYS A 155 9.22 6.00 -31.76
C LYS A 155 10.59 6.62 -31.58
N THR A 156 11.45 6.53 -32.58
CA THR A 156 12.76 7.17 -32.59
C THR A 156 12.70 8.40 -33.50
N LEU A 157 12.91 9.58 -32.91
CA LEU A 157 12.96 10.84 -33.64
C LEU A 157 14.42 11.28 -33.77
N ILE A 158 14.94 11.29 -35.00
CA ILE A 158 16.25 11.84 -35.29
C ILE A 158 16.03 13.28 -35.76
N LYS A 159 16.48 14.23 -34.95
CA LYS A 159 16.38 15.67 -35.23
C LYS A 159 17.76 16.26 -35.51
N SER A 160 17.80 17.24 -36.42
CA SER A 160 18.95 18.10 -36.61
C SER A 160 19.20 18.97 -35.38
N ILE A 161 20.42 19.49 -35.24
CA ILE A 161 20.81 20.42 -34.17
C ILE A 161 19.94 21.70 -34.19
N ASP A 162 19.43 22.07 -35.37
CA ASP A 162 18.52 23.22 -35.57
C ASP A 162 17.04 22.92 -35.25
N GLY A 163 16.73 21.70 -34.79
CA GLY A 163 15.37 21.28 -34.40
C GLY A 163 14.51 20.73 -35.54
N SER A 164 14.98 20.79 -36.79
CA SER A 164 14.33 20.19 -37.97
C SER A 164 14.30 18.65 -37.85
N LEU A 165 13.13 18.05 -38.09
CA LEU A 165 12.96 16.59 -38.05
C LEU A 165 13.55 15.98 -39.33
N ILE A 166 14.57 15.14 -39.17
CA ILE A 166 15.28 14.50 -40.30
C ILE A 166 14.64 13.15 -40.60
N GLU A 167 14.36 12.35 -39.56
CA GLU A 167 13.81 11.03 -39.74
C GLU A 167 12.94 10.62 -38.55
N GLU A 168 11.82 9.97 -38.85
CA GLU A 168 10.92 9.37 -37.88
C GLU A 168 10.82 7.87 -38.18
N ILE A 169 11.45 7.07 -37.33
CA ILE A 169 11.38 5.60 -37.42
C ILE A 169 10.47 5.11 -36.30
N THR A 170 9.42 4.37 -36.68
CA THR A 170 8.51 3.71 -35.74
C THR A 170 8.60 2.20 -35.93
N ASP A 171 9.29 1.53 -35.03
CA ASP A 171 9.45 0.07 -35.06
C ASP A 171 8.60 -0.59 -33.96
N PRO A 172 7.86 -1.67 -34.26
CA PRO A 172 7.22 -2.49 -33.22
C PRO A 172 8.29 -3.29 -32.47
N ILE A 173 8.41 -3.09 -31.15
CA ILE A 173 9.46 -3.75 -30.33
C ILE A 173 8.99 -5.13 -29.86
N LYS A 174 7.75 -5.22 -29.39
CA LYS A 174 7.19 -6.44 -28.79
C LYS A 174 5.69 -6.50 -29.03
N GLU A 175 5.24 -7.67 -29.45
CA GLU A 175 3.84 -8.07 -29.47
C GLU A 175 3.65 -9.11 -28.38
N THR A 176 2.65 -8.92 -27.52
CA THR A 176 2.29 -9.90 -26.50
C THR A 176 0.79 -10.09 -26.52
N THR A 177 0.36 -11.31 -26.88
CA THR A 177 -1.04 -11.71 -26.91
C THR A 177 -1.41 -12.40 -25.61
N LYS A 178 -2.51 -12.00 -25.00
CA LYS A 178 -3.07 -12.62 -23.78
C LYS A 178 -4.53 -12.97 -24.02
N VAL A 179 -4.92 -14.18 -23.65
CA VAL A 179 -6.32 -14.61 -23.69
C VAL A 179 -6.97 -14.26 -22.37
N ILE A 180 -8.01 -13.44 -22.39
CA ILE A 180 -8.70 -12.93 -21.19
C ILE A 180 -10.21 -13.26 -21.29
N PRO A 181 -10.88 -13.61 -20.18
CA PRO A 181 -12.33 -13.81 -20.17
C PRO A 181 -13.10 -12.54 -20.52
N ASN A 182 -14.04 -12.67 -21.45
CA ASN A 182 -14.98 -11.63 -21.83
C ASN A 182 -16.11 -11.53 -20.80
N VAL A 183 -15.96 -10.58 -19.87
CA VAL A 183 -16.92 -10.34 -18.79
C VAL A 183 -18.31 -9.97 -19.33
N GLU A 184 -18.40 -9.27 -20.45
CA GLU A 184 -19.70 -8.88 -21.03
C GLU A 184 -20.42 -10.06 -21.69
N ALA A 185 -19.70 -10.90 -22.43
CA ALA A 185 -20.26 -12.10 -23.02
C ALA A 185 -20.80 -13.05 -21.94
N ILE A 186 -20.05 -13.21 -20.85
CA ILE A 186 -20.46 -14.02 -19.70
C ILE A 186 -21.70 -13.43 -19.02
N ARG A 187 -21.78 -12.10 -18.85
CA ARG A 187 -22.98 -11.43 -18.31
C ARG A 187 -24.20 -11.65 -19.20
N LYS A 188 -24.06 -11.45 -20.51
CA LYS A 188 -25.15 -11.67 -21.48
C LYS A 188 -25.62 -13.12 -21.48
N ALA A 189 -24.71 -14.09 -21.46
CA ALA A 189 -25.05 -15.50 -21.39
C ALA A 189 -25.82 -15.84 -20.10
N TYR A 190 -25.39 -15.30 -18.96
CA TYR A 190 -26.10 -15.47 -17.70
C TYR A 190 -27.51 -14.86 -17.72
N ASP A 191 -27.65 -13.62 -18.23
CA ASP A 191 -28.95 -12.95 -18.33
C ASP A 191 -29.89 -13.66 -19.32
N ASN A 192 -29.33 -14.32 -20.35
CA ASN A 192 -30.05 -15.12 -21.32
C ASN A 192 -30.31 -16.58 -20.86
N GLY A 193 -29.85 -16.97 -19.66
CA GLY A 193 -30.01 -18.32 -19.12
C GLY A 193 -29.15 -19.40 -19.79
N GLN A 194 -28.09 -19.03 -20.49
CA GLN A 194 -27.15 -19.99 -21.09
C GLN A 194 -26.21 -20.58 -20.02
N PRO A 195 -25.76 -21.84 -20.22
CA PRO A 195 -24.81 -22.46 -19.30
C PRO A 195 -23.48 -21.70 -19.33
N LEU A 196 -22.95 -21.36 -18.15
CA LEU A 196 -21.65 -20.75 -18.00
C LEU A 196 -20.54 -21.81 -17.94
N PRO A 197 -19.30 -21.48 -18.36
CA PRO A 197 -18.18 -22.39 -18.26
C PRO A 197 -17.92 -22.85 -16.81
N ARG A 198 -17.37 -24.06 -16.67
CA ARG A 198 -17.08 -24.64 -15.36
C ARG A 198 -16.17 -23.71 -14.54
N GLY A 199 -16.55 -23.43 -13.30
CA GLY A 199 -15.77 -22.58 -12.40
C GLY A 199 -16.06 -21.07 -12.51
N VAL A 200 -16.99 -20.67 -13.40
CA VAL A 200 -17.42 -19.28 -13.57
C VAL A 200 -18.71 -19.03 -12.79
N LYS A 201 -18.67 -18.08 -11.82
CA LYS A 201 -19.86 -17.68 -11.06
C LYS A 201 -20.05 -16.16 -11.15
N LEU A 202 -21.27 -15.73 -11.45
CA LEU A 202 -21.68 -14.32 -11.36
C LEU A 202 -22.32 -14.08 -9.99
N VAL A 203 -21.60 -13.37 -9.12
CA VAL A 203 -22.03 -13.09 -7.76
C VAL A 203 -22.53 -11.65 -7.66
N GLN A 204 -23.71 -11.49 -7.05
CA GLN A 204 -24.25 -10.18 -6.73
C GLN A 204 -23.53 -9.63 -5.49
N LYS A 205 -22.73 -8.56 -5.67
CA LYS A 205 -22.12 -7.85 -4.54
C LYS A 205 -23.05 -6.75 -4.02
N TYR A 206 -22.86 -6.41 -2.75
CA TYR A 206 -23.68 -5.41 -2.06
C TYR A 206 -22.81 -4.29 -1.47
N LYS A 207 -23.26 -3.06 -1.60
CA LYS A 207 -22.73 -1.93 -0.86
C LYS A 207 -23.39 -1.89 0.51
N ILE A 208 -22.57 -1.95 1.55
CA ILE A 208 -23.01 -2.00 2.94
C ILE A 208 -22.91 -0.60 3.55
N TYR A 209 -24.03 -0.07 3.99
CA TYR A 209 -24.12 1.20 4.71
C TYR A 209 -24.35 0.95 6.19
N ARG A 210 -23.53 1.55 7.06
CA ARG A 210 -23.69 1.50 8.51
C ARG A 210 -24.41 2.75 9.01
N LYS A 211 -25.40 2.59 9.88
CA LYS A 211 -26.09 3.69 10.57
C LYS A 211 -26.20 3.36 12.06
N ARG A 212 -25.91 4.34 12.92
CA ARG A 212 -26.14 4.22 14.37
C ARG A 212 -27.63 4.42 14.65
N ILE A 213 -28.22 3.54 15.45
CA ILE A 213 -29.58 3.65 15.95
C ILE A 213 -29.52 4.57 17.17
N LEU A 214 -29.98 5.80 17.02
CA LEU A 214 -30.00 6.79 18.09
C LEU A 214 -31.20 6.51 19.00
N ARG A 215 -31.00 5.65 20.01
CA ARG A 215 -31.91 5.50 21.16
C ARG A 215 -31.06 5.53 22.44
N GLY A 216 -30.99 6.70 23.10
CA GLY A 216 -30.31 6.87 24.40
C GLY A 216 -28.90 7.48 24.35
N ASN A 217 -28.49 8.04 25.50
CA ASN A 217 -27.34 8.94 25.72
C ASN A 217 -25.98 8.37 25.20
N VAL A 218 -25.15 9.23 24.62
CA VAL A 218 -24.37 8.93 23.41
C VAL A 218 -22.89 8.57 23.66
N ASP A 219 -22.37 8.72 24.88
CA ASP A 219 -20.92 8.93 25.06
C ASP A 219 -20.09 7.84 25.78
N ALA A 220 -20.62 6.67 26.15
CA ALA A 220 -19.88 5.79 27.09
C ALA A 220 -19.92 4.28 26.81
N LEU A 221 -19.64 3.81 25.60
CA LEU A 221 -19.38 2.37 25.40
C LEU A 221 -18.09 2.13 24.60
N PRO A 222 -16.95 1.86 25.27
CA PRO A 222 -15.77 1.33 24.59
C PRO A 222 -16.06 -0.06 24.00
N SER A 223 -15.49 -0.36 22.84
CA SER A 223 -15.68 -1.64 22.12
C SER A 223 -14.94 -2.79 22.81
N LEU A 224 -15.48 -3.29 23.92
CA LEU A 224 -14.98 -4.46 24.66
C LEU A 224 -15.04 -5.80 23.88
N HIS A 225 -15.22 -5.80 22.56
CA HIS A 225 -15.67 -6.98 21.81
C HIS A 225 -14.88 -7.35 20.54
N SER A 226 -13.77 -6.67 20.23
CA SER A 226 -13.03 -6.97 18.99
C SER A 226 -12.45 -8.40 18.93
N LYS A 227 -12.21 -9.06 20.07
CA LYS A 227 -11.60 -10.40 20.11
C LYS A 227 -12.59 -11.57 19.95
N LYS A 228 -13.89 -11.38 20.20
CA LYS A 228 -14.85 -12.51 20.28
C LYS A 228 -15.60 -12.80 18.98
N VAL A 229 -15.67 -11.84 18.05
CA VAL A 229 -16.43 -11.98 16.79
C VAL A 229 -15.68 -12.80 15.73
N LEU A 230 -14.36 -13.00 15.89
CA LEU A 230 -13.47 -13.60 14.89
C LEU A 230 -12.86 -14.94 15.35
N SER A 231 -13.43 -15.60 16.37
CA SER A 231 -12.99 -16.94 16.74
C SER A 231 -13.19 -17.90 15.56
N LYS A 232 -12.24 -18.84 15.41
CA LYS A 232 -11.98 -19.75 14.27
C LYS A 232 -13.15 -20.61 13.75
N GLU A 233 -14.38 -20.41 14.21
CA GLU A 233 -15.54 -21.23 13.85
C GLU A 233 -16.14 -20.85 12.48
N PHE A 234 -15.83 -19.67 11.93
CA PHE A 234 -16.37 -19.22 10.64
C PHE A 234 -15.48 -19.49 9.42
N THR A 235 -14.31 -20.11 9.57
CA THR A 235 -13.44 -20.43 8.43
C THR A 235 -13.80 -21.74 7.71
N ASN A 236 -14.75 -22.52 8.23
CA ASN A 236 -15.09 -23.84 7.69
C ASN A 236 -16.50 -23.94 7.06
N SER A 237 -17.28 -22.85 6.99
CA SER A 237 -18.67 -22.93 6.52
C SER A 237 -18.86 -22.59 5.04
N SER A 238 -17.80 -22.59 4.22
CA SER A 238 -17.91 -22.36 2.77
C SER A 238 -18.16 -23.63 1.96
N GLU A 239 -18.26 -24.80 2.58
CA GLU A 239 -18.46 -26.09 1.88
C GLU A 239 -19.88 -26.66 1.94
N GLU A 240 -20.82 -26.08 2.70
CA GLU A 240 -22.19 -26.64 2.81
C GLU A 240 -23.25 -25.63 2.35
N CYS A 241 -23.35 -25.48 1.03
CA CYS A 241 -24.57 -25.05 0.33
C CYS A 241 -24.77 -25.94 -0.90
N GLU A 242 -24.67 -27.25 -0.71
CA GLU A 242 -25.17 -28.27 -1.64
C GLU A 242 -26.31 -29.01 -0.94
N GLY A 243 -27.47 -29.11 -1.58
CA GLY A 243 -28.56 -29.97 -1.12
C GLY A 243 -29.95 -29.34 -1.16
N SER A 244 -30.51 -29.20 -2.35
CA SER A 244 -31.95 -29.43 -2.55
C SER A 244 -32.27 -29.59 -4.04
N GLU A 245 -32.10 -30.80 -4.56
CA GLU A 245 -32.90 -31.28 -5.69
C GLU A 245 -33.77 -32.44 -5.17
N ALA A 246 -35.07 -32.18 -5.13
CA ALA A 246 -36.12 -33.16 -4.91
C ALA A 246 -36.99 -33.18 -6.17
N PHE A 247 -36.88 -34.25 -6.93
CA PHE A 247 -37.71 -34.72 -8.05
C PHE A 247 -37.26 -36.19 -8.26
N ASP A 248 -38.05 -37.21 -8.54
CA ASP A 248 -39.49 -37.47 -8.64
C ASP A 248 -39.53 -39.01 -8.73
N GLU A 249 -40.32 -39.72 -7.93
CA GLU A 249 -40.50 -41.17 -8.15
C GLU A 249 -41.92 -41.42 -8.66
N VAL A 250 -41.93 -41.74 -9.97
CA VAL A 250 -43.10 -41.94 -10.81
C VAL A 250 -43.83 -43.22 -10.41
N SER A 251 -45.12 -43.06 -10.18
CA SER A 251 -46.16 -44.09 -10.18
C SER A 251 -46.01 -45.12 -11.30
N SER A 252 -46.01 -46.41 -10.96
CA SER A 252 -46.36 -47.49 -11.90
C SER A 252 -47.21 -48.54 -11.19
N THR A 253 -48.51 -48.45 -11.40
CA THR A 253 -49.51 -49.47 -11.05
C THR A 253 -49.57 -50.55 -12.13
N SER A 254 -49.45 -51.80 -11.65
CA SER A 254 -50.21 -53.01 -12.06
C SER A 254 -50.19 -53.48 -13.53
N SER A 255 -49.62 -54.67 -13.74
CA SER A 255 -50.37 -55.90 -14.05
C SER A 255 -49.52 -57.12 -13.73
#